data_AF-A0A978V4C4-F1
#
_entry.id   AF-A0A978V4C4-F1
#
_cell.length_a   1.000
_cell.length_b   1.000
_cell.length_c   1.000
_cell.angle_alpha   90.00
_cell.angle_beta   90.00
_cell.angle_gamma   90.00
#
_symmetry.space_group_name_H-M   'P 1'
#
loop_
_entity.id
_entity.type
_entity.pdbx_description
1 polymer ?
#
loop_
_entity_poly.entity_id
_entity_poly.type
_entity_poly.pdbx_seq_one_letter_code
_entity_poly.pdbx_strand_id
1 'polypeptide(L)'
;MSMIKRSLTRALKREVPKLLWFKKESGWAMLFKGLNMVPSGHGSTMLKVLEDFEKWEGKVANNNLGSAFKEYHDKVAKDSHLCHRFDAKNVIEKGIPYDAIVQCSECSNVMGIYLTFQCCHGHIE
;
A
#
# COMPACT_ATOMS: atom_id res chain seq x y z
N MET A 1 -4.89 4.28 28.78
CA MET A 1 -5.79 4.59 27.64
C MET A 1 -5.23 5.63 26.64
N SER A 2 -4.37 6.58 27.05
CA SER A 2 -3.82 7.63 26.18
C SER A 2 -2.74 7.18 25.18
N MET A 3 -1.93 6.19 25.56
CA MET A 3 -0.80 5.73 24.76
C MET A 3 -1.22 4.87 23.55
N ILE A 4 -2.28 4.07 23.70
CA ILE A 4 -2.87 3.24 22.64
C ILE A 4 -3.46 4.11 21.53
N LYS A 5 -4.21 5.18 21.89
CA LYS A 5 -4.75 6.14 20.92
C LYS A 5 -3.66 6.85 20.11
N ARG A 6 -2.51 7.18 20.74
CA ARG A 6 -1.34 7.82 20.10
C ARG A 6 -0.56 6.90 19.16
N SER A 7 -0.60 5.59 19.39
CA SER A 7 0.01 4.58 18.52
C SER A 7 -0.81 4.39 17.24
N LEU A 8 -2.12 4.18 17.40
CA LEU A 8 -3.09 4.04 16.30
C LEU A 8 -3.08 5.25 15.35
N THR A 9 -3.04 6.47 15.88
CA THR A 9 -3.01 7.70 15.05
C THR A 9 -1.73 7.83 14.23
N ARG A 10 -0.58 7.34 14.71
CA ARG A 10 0.67 7.36 13.94
C ARG A 10 0.69 6.31 12.84
N ALA A 11 0.20 5.10 13.14
CA ALA A 11 0.05 4.05 12.13
C ALA A 11 -0.90 4.50 11.01
N LEU A 12 -2.10 4.98 11.37
CA LEU A 12 -3.08 5.46 10.39
C LEU A 12 -2.54 6.57 9.47
N LYS A 13 -1.78 7.53 10.00
CA LYS A 13 -1.21 8.62 9.20
C LYS A 13 -0.25 8.15 8.11
N ARG A 14 0.50 7.06 8.34
CA ARG A 14 1.43 6.50 7.34
C ARG A 14 0.72 5.61 6.32
N GLU A 15 -0.34 4.95 6.76
CA GLU A 15 -0.97 3.88 5.99
C GLU A 15 -2.10 4.41 5.11
N VAL A 16 -2.85 5.42 5.55
CA VAL A 16 -3.89 6.05 4.71
C VAL A 16 -3.36 6.50 3.35
N PRO A 17 -2.21 7.20 3.24
CA PRO A 17 -1.61 7.51 1.95
C PRO A 17 -1.35 6.25 1.12
N LYS A 18 -0.70 5.22 1.68
CA LYS A 18 -0.42 3.95 0.99
C LYS A 18 -1.69 3.28 0.44
N LEU A 19 -2.75 3.22 1.24
CA LEU A 19 -4.02 2.64 0.81
C LEU A 19 -4.68 3.41 -0.34
N LEU A 20 -4.51 4.73 -0.39
CA LEU A 20 -4.97 5.55 -1.52
C LEU A 20 -4.21 5.25 -2.81
N TRP A 21 -2.94 4.85 -2.73
CA TRP A 21 -2.16 4.39 -3.89
C TRP A 21 -2.72 3.08 -4.47
N PHE A 22 -3.26 2.19 -3.64
CA PHE A 22 -3.75 0.86 -4.07
C PHE A 22 -5.19 0.83 -4.61
N LYS A 23 -5.85 1.99 -4.77
CA LYS A 23 -7.30 2.07 -5.05
C LYS A 23 -7.72 1.53 -6.43
N LYS A 24 -6.81 1.32 -7.38
CA LYS A 24 -7.17 1.06 -8.80
C LYS A 24 -6.86 -0.32 -9.37
N GLU A 25 -5.92 -1.11 -8.83
CA GLU A 25 -5.38 -2.26 -9.61
C GLU A 25 -5.71 -3.66 -9.06
N SER A 26 -5.86 -3.87 -7.75
CA SER A 26 -6.42 -5.13 -7.20
C SER A 26 -6.98 -4.98 -5.78
N GLY A 27 -7.27 -3.73 -5.38
CA GLY A 27 -7.58 -3.39 -3.99
C GLY A 27 -6.37 -3.50 -3.06
N TRP A 28 -6.65 -3.46 -1.76
CA TRP A 28 -5.66 -3.54 -0.69
C TRP A 28 -6.22 -4.37 0.46
N ALA A 29 -5.33 -4.93 1.26
CA ALA A 29 -5.71 -5.59 2.51
C ALA A 29 -4.80 -5.15 3.65
N MET A 30 -5.33 -5.27 4.87
CA MET A 30 -4.62 -4.96 6.11
C MET A 30 -4.77 -6.14 7.08
N LEU A 31 -3.68 -6.53 7.73
CA LEU A 31 -3.70 -7.52 8.80
C LEU A 31 -3.64 -6.81 10.16
N PHE A 32 -4.57 -7.17 11.04
CA PHE A 32 -4.64 -6.65 12.40
C PHE A 32 -4.43 -7.76 13.43
N LYS A 33 -3.67 -7.46 14.47
CA LYS A 33 -3.58 -8.23 15.72
C LYS A 33 -4.16 -7.38 16.85
N GLY A 34 -5.45 -7.58 17.13
CA GLY A 34 -6.20 -6.69 18.01
C GLY A 34 -6.24 -5.27 17.44
N LEU A 35 -5.84 -4.29 18.24
CA LEU A 35 -5.76 -2.87 17.82
C LEU A 35 -4.46 -2.51 17.10
N ASN A 36 -3.54 -3.47 16.92
CA ASN A 36 -2.26 -3.24 16.27
C ASN A 36 -2.33 -3.71 14.83
N MET A 37 -2.07 -2.80 13.89
CA MET A 37 -1.89 -3.14 12.49
C MET A 37 -0.48 -3.74 12.29
N VAL A 38 -0.37 -4.80 11.49
CA VAL A 38 0.87 -5.57 11.34
C VAL A 38 1.53 -5.24 9.98
N PRO A 39 1.02 -5.72 8.82
CA PRO A 39 1.24 -5.00 7.56
C PRO A 39 -0.06 -4.60 6.83
N SER A 40 0.07 -3.60 5.95
CA SER A 40 -0.84 -3.33 4.83
C SER A 40 -0.12 -3.61 3.52
N GLY A 41 -0.85 -3.93 2.46
CA GLY A 41 -0.27 -4.17 1.16
C GLY A 41 -1.29 -4.28 0.03
N HIS A 42 -0.77 -4.38 -1.19
CA HIS A 42 -1.59 -4.62 -2.38
C HIS A 42 -2.34 -5.95 -2.24
N GLY A 43 -3.59 -5.98 -2.73
CA GLY A 43 -4.47 -7.15 -2.58
C GLY A 43 -3.83 -8.44 -3.09
N SER A 44 -3.15 -8.40 -4.24
CA SER A 44 -2.47 -9.58 -4.82
C SER A 44 -1.30 -10.07 -3.96
N THR A 45 -0.49 -9.17 -3.40
CA THR A 45 0.60 -9.53 -2.49
C THR A 45 0.05 -10.17 -1.22
N MET A 46 -1.00 -9.58 -0.65
CA MET A 46 -1.64 -10.09 0.57
C MET A 46 -2.29 -11.45 0.35
N LEU A 47 -2.96 -11.65 -0.79
CA LEU A 47 -3.54 -12.95 -1.18
C LEU A 47 -2.43 -14.00 -1.33
N LYS A 48 -1.35 -13.68 -2.05
CA LYS A 48 -0.24 -14.60 -2.25
C LYS A 48 0.42 -15.04 -0.94
N VAL A 49 0.55 -14.14 0.04
CA VAL A 49 1.07 -14.49 1.38
C VAL A 49 0.15 -15.52 2.08
N LEU A 50 -1.17 -15.41 1.90
CA LEU A 50 -2.13 -16.34 2.47
C LEU A 50 -2.14 -17.69 1.73
N GLU A 51 -2.08 -17.69 0.39
CA GLU A 51 -1.97 -18.91 -0.42
C GLU A 51 -0.69 -19.68 -0.11
N ASP A 52 0.39 -18.97 0.18
CA ASP A 52 1.69 -19.54 0.53
C ASP A 52 1.83 -19.91 2.02
N PHE A 53 0.74 -19.99 2.80
CA PHE A 53 0.81 -20.23 4.25
C PHE A 53 1.68 -21.43 4.63
N GLU A 54 1.52 -22.55 3.94
CA GLU A 54 2.31 -23.77 4.15
C GLU A 54 3.83 -23.56 4.00
N LYS A 55 4.26 -22.55 3.22
CA LYS A 55 5.68 -22.24 3.00
C LYS A 55 6.32 -21.49 4.17
N TRP A 56 5.52 -20.87 5.05
CA TRP A 56 6.03 -20.05 6.14
C TRP A 56 5.40 -20.36 7.50
N GLU A 57 4.39 -21.22 7.59
CA GLU A 57 3.74 -21.62 8.84
C GLU A 57 4.73 -22.18 9.87
N GLY A 58 5.78 -22.89 9.42
CA GLY A 58 6.84 -23.40 10.31
C GLY A 58 7.59 -22.29 11.06
N LYS A 59 7.59 -21.05 10.54
CA LYS A 59 8.15 -19.89 11.23
C LYS A 59 7.26 -19.40 12.37
N VAL A 60 5.98 -19.76 12.42
CA VAL A 60 5.03 -19.35 13.47
C VAL A 60 5.33 -20.00 14.83
N ALA A 61 6.03 -21.13 14.84
CA ALA A 61 6.48 -21.75 16.09
C ALA A 61 7.59 -20.93 16.77
N ASN A 62 8.49 -20.35 15.98
CA ASN A 62 9.64 -19.57 16.46
C ASN A 62 9.34 -18.06 16.56
N ASN A 63 8.40 -17.56 15.76
CA ASN A 63 7.96 -16.16 15.68
C ASN A 63 6.46 -16.08 15.87
N ASN A 64 5.91 -15.00 16.43
CA ASN A 64 4.45 -14.85 16.43
C ASN A 64 3.90 -14.70 14.99
N LEU A 65 2.63 -15.07 14.77
CA LEU A 65 1.96 -15.01 13.46
C LEU A 65 2.18 -13.69 12.72
N GLY A 66 2.03 -12.55 13.41
CA GLY A 66 2.18 -11.24 12.79
C GLY A 66 3.61 -10.99 12.30
N SER A 67 4.62 -11.39 13.07
CA SER A 67 6.03 -11.29 12.68
C SER A 67 6.37 -12.23 11.52
N ALA A 68 5.93 -13.48 11.56
CA ALA A 68 6.15 -14.45 10.49
C ALA A 68 5.47 -14.02 9.18
N PHE A 69 4.21 -13.57 9.28
CA PHE A 69 3.46 -13.01 8.16
C PHE A 69 4.17 -11.80 7.57
N LYS A 70 4.61 -10.84 8.40
CA LYS A 70 5.30 -9.63 7.93
C LYS A 70 6.61 -9.99 7.21
N GLU A 71 7.39 -10.91 7.76
CA GLU A 71 8.64 -11.34 7.13
C GLU A 71 8.40 -11.95 5.74
N TYR A 72 7.40 -12.82 5.61
CA TYR A 72 7.05 -13.43 4.32
C TYR A 72 6.44 -12.40 3.36
N HIS A 73 5.56 -11.53 3.85
CA HIS A 73 5.02 -10.40 3.10
C HIS A 73 6.12 -9.52 2.52
N ASP A 74 7.10 -9.11 3.33
CA ASP A 74 8.20 -8.25 2.87
C ASP A 74 9.06 -8.94 1.81
N LYS A 75 9.17 -10.27 1.85
CA LYS A 75 9.82 -11.06 0.79
C LYS A 75 8.98 -11.04 -0.49
N VAL A 76 7.69 -11.40 -0.41
CA VAL A 76 6.79 -11.43 -1.56
C VAL A 76 6.68 -10.05 -2.21
N ALA A 77 6.55 -8.99 -1.41
CA ALA A 77 6.44 -7.61 -1.87
C ALA A 77 7.70 -7.13 -2.62
N LYS A 78 8.89 -7.56 -2.19
CA LYS A 78 10.15 -7.30 -2.92
C LYS A 78 10.18 -8.01 -4.25
N ASP A 79 9.80 -9.28 -4.27
CA ASP A 79 9.79 -10.11 -5.48
C ASP A 79 8.70 -9.68 -6.48
N SER A 80 7.62 -9.08 -5.98
CA SER A 80 6.49 -8.55 -6.77
C SER A 80 6.51 -7.03 -6.92
N HIS A 81 7.67 -6.39 -6.73
CA HIS A 81 7.74 -4.93 -6.74
C HIS A 81 7.33 -4.36 -8.10
N LEU A 82 6.15 -3.74 -8.13
CA LEU A 82 5.70 -2.90 -9.23
C LEU A 82 5.63 -1.46 -8.69
N CYS A 83 6.42 -0.56 -9.27
CA CYS A 83 6.22 0.86 -9.07
C CYS A 83 4.84 1.23 -9.63
N HIS A 84 3.84 1.35 -8.76
CA HIS A 84 2.47 1.62 -9.19
C HIS A 84 2.35 3.00 -9.81
N ARG A 85 1.60 3.09 -10.90
CA ARG A 85 1.20 4.37 -11.48
C ARG A 85 0.01 4.90 -10.69
N PHE A 86 0.20 6.03 -10.01
CA PHE A 86 -0.92 6.74 -9.41
C PHE A 86 -1.50 7.72 -10.39
N ASP A 87 -2.74 7.43 -10.76
CA ASP A 87 -3.55 8.34 -11.53
C ASP A 87 -4.35 9.22 -10.56
N ALA A 88 -3.73 10.32 -10.15
CA ALA A 88 -4.45 11.47 -9.65
C ALA A 88 -5.20 12.10 -10.82
N LYS A 89 -6.46 11.70 -11.01
CA LYS A 89 -7.40 12.51 -11.77
C LYS A 89 -7.30 13.94 -11.24
N ASN A 90 -6.94 14.84 -12.16
CA ASN A 90 -6.73 16.26 -11.93
C ASN A 90 -5.64 16.59 -10.90
N VAL A 91 -4.38 16.23 -11.20
CA VAL A 91 -3.16 16.68 -10.48
C VAL A 91 -3.22 18.21 -10.22
N ILE A 92 -3.74 18.96 -11.19
CA ILE A 92 -3.94 20.42 -11.12
C ILE A 92 -5.04 20.81 -10.12
N GLU A 93 -6.24 20.20 -10.17
CA GLU A 93 -7.34 20.52 -9.24
C GLU A 93 -7.01 20.15 -7.80
N LYS A 94 -6.18 19.13 -7.60
CA LYS A 94 -5.71 18.70 -6.27
C LYS A 94 -4.55 19.54 -5.75
N GLY A 95 -4.10 20.54 -6.51
CA GLY A 95 -3.04 21.47 -6.10
C GLY A 95 -1.70 20.80 -5.91
N ILE A 96 -1.42 19.68 -6.59
CA ILE A 96 -0.09 19.07 -6.60
C ILE A 96 0.75 19.86 -7.60
N PRO A 97 1.81 20.57 -7.17
CA PRO A 97 2.66 21.32 -8.07
C PRO A 97 3.34 20.41 -9.11
N TYR A 98 3.52 20.89 -10.34
CA TYR A 98 4.20 20.15 -11.41
C TYR A 98 5.68 19.86 -11.11
N ASP A 99 6.26 20.58 -10.17
CA ASP A 99 7.62 20.42 -9.65
C ASP A 99 7.66 19.61 -8.33
N ALA A 100 6.52 19.07 -7.89
CA ALA A 100 6.46 18.26 -6.68
C ALA A 100 7.28 16.97 -6.84
N ILE A 101 8.28 16.81 -5.99
CA ILE A 101 9.04 15.56 -5.87
C ILE A 101 8.17 14.56 -5.10
N VAL A 102 7.56 13.64 -5.83
CA VAL A 102 6.80 12.53 -5.24
C VAL A 102 7.70 11.30 -5.19
N GLN A 103 7.83 10.70 -4.00
CA GLN A 103 8.54 9.43 -3.83
C GLN A 103 7.56 8.26 -3.83
N CYS A 104 7.95 7.15 -4.47
CA CYS A 104 7.18 5.92 -4.42
C CYS A 104 7.10 5.41 -2.98
N SER A 105 5.89 5.08 -2.51
CA SER A 105 5.68 4.57 -1.15
C SER A 105 6.33 3.21 -0.88
N GLU A 106 6.67 2.47 -1.94
CA GLU A 106 7.22 1.11 -1.87
C GLU A 106 8.74 1.06 -2.03
N CYS A 107 9.32 1.82 -2.98
CA CYS A 107 10.78 1.79 -3.24
C CYS A 107 11.51 3.09 -2.92
N SER A 108 10.81 4.15 -2.47
CA SER A 108 11.37 5.47 -2.15
C SER A 108 12.05 6.21 -3.31
N ASN A 109 12.06 5.63 -4.51
CA ASN A 109 12.55 6.29 -5.71
C ASN A 109 11.64 7.46 -6.11
N VAL A 110 12.23 8.48 -6.72
CA VAL A 110 11.47 9.62 -7.27
C VAL A 110 10.60 9.13 -8.42
N MET A 111 9.32 9.51 -8.38
CA MET A 111 8.35 9.18 -9.42
C MET A 111 8.31 10.27 -10.50
N GLY A 112 8.20 9.86 -11.76
CA GLY A 112 7.91 10.77 -12.86
C GLY A 112 6.43 11.15 -12.92
N ILE A 113 6.13 12.36 -13.36
CA ILE A 113 4.76 12.82 -13.61
C ILE A 113 4.37 12.42 -15.05
N TYR A 114 3.21 11.78 -15.20
CA TYR A 114 2.61 11.50 -16.51
C TYR A 114 1.25 12.19 -16.60
N LEU A 115 1.07 13.03 -17.61
CA LEU A 115 -0.17 13.77 -17.87
C LEU A 115 -0.95 13.11 -19.00
N THR A 116 -2.27 13.03 -18.85
CA THR A 116 -3.17 12.57 -19.91
C THR A 116 -4.20 13.66 -20.18
N PHE A 117 -4.29 14.10 -21.44
CA PHE A 117 -5.31 15.05 -21.87
C PHE A 117 -6.52 14.28 -22.38
N GLN A 118 -7.69 14.56 -21.83
CA GLN A 118 -8.96 14.01 -22.31
C GLN A 118 -9.80 15.14 -22.91
N CYS A 119 -10.35 14.92 -24.10
CA CYS A 119 -11.22 15.87 -24.76
C CYS A 119 -12.62 15.83 -24.11
N CYS A 120 -13.24 17.00 -23.88
CA CYS A 120 -14.57 17.11 -23.26
C CYS A 120 -15.71 16.51 -24.10
N HIS A 121 -15.45 16.14 -25.35
CA HIS A 121 -16.45 15.64 -26.30
C HIS A 121 -16.72 14.12 -26.21
N GLY A 122 -16.25 13.44 -25.16
CA GLY A 122 -16.36 11.99 -24.96
C GLY A 122 -17.38 11.52 -23.90
N HIS A 123 -18.21 12.41 -23.36
CA HIS A 123 -19.38 12.02 -22.55
C HIS A 123 -20.63 12.00 -23.44
N ILE A 124 -20.80 10.90 -24.17
CA ILE A 124 -22.10 10.50 -24.72
C ILE A 124 -22.42 9.16 -24.06
N GLU A 125 -23.10 9.21 -22.92
CA GLU A 125 -24.08 8.21 -22.50
C GLU A 125 -25.46 8.87 -22.54
#